data_AF-A0A847KZV7-F1
#
_entry.id   AF-A0A847KZV7-F1
#
_cell.length_a   1.000
_cell.length_b   1.000
_cell.length_c   1.000
_cell.angle_alpha   90.00
_cell.angle_beta   90.00
_cell.angle_gamma   90.00
#
_symmetry.space_group_name_H-M   'P 1'
#
loop_
_entity.id
_entity.type
_entity.pdbx_description
1 polymer ?
#
loop_
_entity_poly.entity_id
_entity_poly.type
_entity_poly.pdbx_seq_one_letter_code
_entity_poly.pdbx_strand_id
1 'polypeptide(L)'
;MLFFIWRDLMSLQSNTGITNAQKEILDLEKRYFDLLFKIVNSDSFKTDLLNIEREISDRYHDYANVWNLKNKLKNPAERLVLHHMYTNPLINNKITGLYTSAVSSDIGLQTEDVVLCVDVKTNDLIGNRGDHNRITAEKNQISFANTNYPLVNTTANLDKNSRYKPHNPILTYVVKIGYADDGTRFNLVKSDLGTFTIQVACVPNGNLGSLFNNNILTGFKTYSYKDEVDPNPSFIKYYPDKDTCIQDLQSRYSLIPNVDKEAYRDISTGKVWVATTKARRHCARIITSGSTARLNTDILTNRLDSTGAPWVGYKTITY
;
A
#
# COMPACT_ATOMS: atom_id res chain seq x y z
N MET A 1 -2.39 31.53 -24.02
CA MET A 1 -1.58 30.35 -24.38
C MET A 1 -2.04 29.21 -23.50
N LEU A 2 -2.88 28.32 -24.05
CA LEU A 2 -3.49 27.20 -23.33
C LEU A 2 -2.39 26.22 -22.91
N PHE A 3 -2.16 26.08 -21.61
CA PHE A 3 -1.43 24.92 -21.07
C PHE A 3 -2.38 23.72 -21.14
N PHE A 4 -2.36 23.02 -22.27
CA PHE A 4 -2.75 21.62 -22.31
C PHE A 4 -1.74 20.85 -21.45
N ILE A 5 -2.11 20.59 -20.19
CA ILE A 5 -1.41 19.61 -19.37
C ILE A 5 -1.73 18.25 -19.98
N TRP A 6 -0.80 17.75 -20.79
CA TRP A 6 -0.70 16.34 -21.17
C TRP A 6 -0.62 15.51 -19.88
N ARG A 7 -1.78 15.13 -19.36
CA ARG A 7 -1.96 14.06 -18.38
C ARG A 7 -2.24 12.77 -19.16
N ASP A 8 -1.48 12.54 -20.22
CA ASP A 8 -1.68 11.44 -21.16
C ASP A 8 -0.74 10.27 -20.84
N LEU A 9 -1.34 9.08 -20.83
CA LEU A 9 -0.78 7.74 -20.63
C LEU A 9 -0.51 7.31 -19.16
N MET A 10 -1.47 7.55 -18.26
CA MET A 10 -1.72 6.53 -17.24
C MET A 10 -2.57 5.43 -17.89
N SER A 11 -1.95 4.31 -18.25
CA SER A 11 -2.69 3.20 -18.82
C SER A 11 -3.58 2.57 -17.75
N LEU A 12 -4.89 2.73 -17.92
CA LEU A 12 -5.87 1.88 -17.25
C LEU A 12 -5.64 0.41 -17.66
N GLN A 13 -6.26 -0.51 -16.93
CA GLN A 13 -6.16 -1.94 -17.21
C GLN A 13 -6.57 -2.24 -18.67
N SER A 14 -5.73 -2.95 -19.41
CA SER A 14 -6.05 -3.48 -20.75
C SER A 14 -6.05 -5.00 -20.73
N ASN A 15 -7.17 -5.59 -21.15
CA ASN A 15 -7.35 -7.04 -21.22
C ASN A 15 -7.07 -7.61 -22.63
N THR A 16 -6.40 -6.85 -23.51
CA THR A 16 -6.03 -7.34 -24.84
C THR A 16 -4.99 -8.46 -24.72
N GLY A 17 -5.29 -9.63 -25.29
CA GLY A 17 -4.33 -10.75 -25.36
C GLY A 17 -4.04 -11.45 -24.02
N ILE A 18 -4.95 -11.37 -23.05
CA ILE A 18 -4.76 -12.02 -21.73
C ILE A 18 -4.73 -13.54 -21.81
N THR A 19 -3.83 -14.13 -21.02
CA THR A 19 -3.69 -15.60 -20.88
C THR A 19 -4.79 -16.20 -20.00
N ASN A 20 -5.01 -17.51 -20.08
CA ASN A 20 -5.98 -18.20 -19.21
C ASN A 20 -5.64 -18.06 -17.71
N ALA A 21 -4.36 -18.13 -17.35
CA ALA A 21 -3.92 -17.91 -15.98
C ALA A 21 -4.23 -16.48 -15.50
N GLN A 22 -4.06 -15.46 -16.36
CA GLN A 22 -4.44 -14.08 -16.01
C GLN A 22 -5.96 -13.91 -15.88
N LYS A 23 -6.75 -14.55 -16.76
CA LYS A 23 -8.22 -14.56 -16.64
C LYS A 23 -8.67 -15.10 -15.29
N GLU A 24 -8.13 -16.25 -14.90
CA GLU A 24 -8.41 -16.87 -13.61
C GLU A 24 -8.06 -15.95 -12.44
N ILE A 25 -6.86 -15.35 -12.44
CA ILE A 25 -6.44 -14.43 -11.38
C ILE A 25 -7.34 -13.19 -11.32
N LEU A 26 -7.75 -12.62 -12.44
CA LEU A 26 -8.66 -11.46 -12.47
C LEU A 26 -10.01 -11.77 -11.80
N ASP A 27 -10.58 -12.93 -12.10
CA ASP A 27 -11.87 -13.34 -11.55
C ASP A 27 -11.75 -13.71 -10.07
N LEU A 28 -10.64 -14.36 -9.67
CA LEU A 28 -10.35 -14.66 -8.27
C LEU A 28 -10.13 -13.38 -7.45
N GLU A 29 -9.39 -12.39 -7.97
CA GLU A 29 -9.20 -11.08 -7.32
C GLU A 29 -10.53 -10.39 -7.02
N LYS A 30 -11.43 -10.33 -8.01
CA LYS A 30 -12.78 -9.77 -7.88
C LYS A 30 -13.61 -10.54 -6.84
N ARG A 31 -13.67 -11.87 -6.98
CA ARG A 31 -14.48 -12.73 -6.11
C ARG A 31 -14.09 -12.59 -4.64
N TYR A 32 -12.78 -12.65 -4.34
CA TYR A 32 -12.30 -12.53 -2.96
C TYR A 32 -12.32 -11.10 -2.42
N PHE A 33 -12.18 -10.09 -3.29
CA PHE A 33 -12.44 -8.71 -2.90
C PHE A 33 -13.88 -8.52 -2.42
N ASP A 34 -14.85 -9.02 -3.19
CA ASP A 34 -16.27 -8.89 -2.83
C ASP A 34 -16.61 -9.66 -1.54
N LEU A 35 -15.98 -10.81 -1.30
CA LEU A 35 -16.11 -11.55 -0.04
C LEU A 35 -15.55 -10.74 1.14
N LEU A 36 -14.30 -10.27 1.04
CA LEU A 36 -13.67 -9.47 2.08
C LEU A 36 -14.47 -8.20 2.37
N PHE A 37 -14.93 -7.50 1.33
CA PHE A 37 -15.74 -6.30 1.48
C PHE A 37 -17.06 -6.58 2.21
N LYS A 38 -17.76 -7.68 1.89
CA LYS A 38 -18.97 -8.09 2.60
C LYS A 38 -18.69 -8.39 4.07
N ILE A 39 -17.56 -9.03 4.38
CA ILE A 39 -17.15 -9.35 5.75
C ILE A 39 -16.90 -8.07 6.55
N VAL A 40 -16.05 -7.16 6.05
CA VAL A 40 -15.70 -5.95 6.82
C VAL A 40 -16.80 -4.89 6.84
N ASN A 41 -17.82 -5.02 5.98
CA ASN A 41 -19.01 -4.16 5.98
C ASN A 41 -20.20 -4.76 6.74
N SER A 42 -20.05 -5.94 7.36
CA SER A 42 -21.14 -6.56 8.12
C SER A 42 -21.41 -5.84 9.45
N ASP A 43 -22.63 -5.95 9.96
CA ASP A 43 -23.00 -5.34 11.24
C ASP A 43 -22.22 -5.94 12.42
N SER A 44 -21.87 -7.23 12.35
CA SER A 44 -21.03 -7.90 13.34
C SER A 44 -19.63 -7.28 13.39
N PHE A 45 -19.01 -7.06 12.23
CA PHE A 45 -17.68 -6.43 12.14
C PHE A 45 -17.72 -5.00 12.70
N LYS A 46 -18.75 -4.23 12.33
CA LYS A 46 -18.95 -2.85 12.80
C LYS A 46 -19.14 -2.79 14.32
N THR A 47 -19.97 -3.69 14.85
CA THR A 47 -20.25 -3.78 16.30
C THR A 47 -18.97 -4.06 17.07
N ASP A 48 -18.18 -5.03 16.64
CA ASP A 48 -16.92 -5.37 17.30
C ASP A 48 -15.90 -4.24 17.20
N LEU A 49 -15.84 -3.54 16.05
CA LEU A 49 -14.95 -2.38 15.89
C LEU A 49 -15.35 -1.21 16.81
N LEU A 50 -16.64 -0.96 17.00
CA LEU A 50 -17.15 0.03 17.96
C LEU A 50 -16.89 -0.40 19.42
N ASN A 51 -16.94 -1.69 19.71
CA ASN A 51 -16.55 -2.21 21.02
C ASN A 51 -15.05 -2.00 21.29
N ILE A 52 -14.20 -2.18 20.27
CA ILE A 52 -12.77 -1.85 20.33
C ILE A 52 -12.55 -0.35 20.57
N GLU A 53 -13.28 0.53 19.87
CA GLU A 53 -13.25 1.97 20.11
C GLU A 53 -13.56 2.28 21.58
N ARG A 54 -14.66 1.71 22.11
CA ARG A 54 -15.10 1.92 23.49
C ARG A 54 -14.05 1.44 24.51
N GLU A 55 -13.53 0.22 24.36
CA GLU A 55 -12.50 -0.32 25.27
C GLU A 55 -11.24 0.54 25.29
N ILE A 56 -10.76 1.00 24.13
CA ILE A 56 -9.58 1.87 24.05
C ILE A 56 -9.86 3.22 24.71
N SER A 57 -11.04 3.79 24.51
CA SER A 57 -11.42 5.09 25.07
C SER A 57 -11.62 5.03 26.58
N ASP A 58 -12.35 4.04 27.08
CA ASP A 58 -12.67 3.88 28.51
C ASP A 58 -11.41 3.61 29.34
N ARG A 59 -10.42 2.94 28.75
CA ARG A 59 -9.18 2.53 29.41
C ARG A 59 -7.94 3.26 28.91
N TYR A 60 -8.12 4.39 28.25
CA TYR A 60 -7.05 5.07 27.53
C TYR A 60 -5.84 5.37 28.44
N HIS A 61 -6.11 5.89 29.64
CA HIS A 61 -5.08 6.21 30.64
C HIS A 61 -4.43 4.96 31.26
N ASP A 62 -5.19 3.88 31.48
CA ASP A 62 -4.66 2.62 31.98
C ASP A 62 -3.66 2.02 30.97
N TYR A 63 -4.00 2.07 29.69
CA TYR A 63 -3.13 1.57 28.63
C TYR A 63 -1.82 2.34 28.51
N ALA A 64 -1.76 3.62 28.87
CA ALA A 64 -0.49 4.35 28.92
C ALA A 64 0.54 3.70 29.88
N ASN A 65 0.06 3.13 30.98
CA ASN A 65 0.89 2.55 32.04
C ASN A 65 1.17 1.05 31.83
N VAL A 66 0.30 0.34 31.11
CA VAL A 66 0.43 -1.11 30.87
C VAL A 66 1.07 -1.40 29.51
N TRP A 67 0.75 -0.59 28.50
CA TRP A 67 1.10 -0.85 27.12
C TRP A 67 1.33 0.47 26.36
N ASN A 68 2.55 1.02 26.48
CA ASN A 68 2.98 2.28 25.86
C ASN A 68 3.12 2.20 24.31
N LEU A 69 2.09 1.71 23.62
CA LEU A 69 1.99 1.77 22.17
C LEU A 69 1.40 3.10 21.72
N LYS A 70 2.10 3.77 20.80
CA LYS A 70 1.58 4.93 20.09
C LYS A 70 0.29 4.63 19.33
N ASN A 71 0.17 3.43 18.77
CA ASN A 71 -0.98 3.00 17.96
C ASN A 71 -1.75 1.91 18.70
N LYS A 72 -2.75 2.33 19.48
CA LYS A 72 -3.56 1.42 20.31
C LYS A 72 -4.50 0.53 19.48
N LEU A 73 -4.85 0.95 18.26
CA LEU A 73 -5.77 0.22 17.38
C LEU A 73 -5.10 -0.93 16.61
N LYS A 74 -3.78 -0.90 16.42
CA LYS A 74 -3.06 -1.84 15.54
C LYS A 74 -3.41 -3.31 15.81
N ASN A 75 -3.10 -3.80 17.01
CA ASN A 75 -3.31 -5.22 17.33
C ASN A 75 -4.81 -5.59 17.37
N PRO A 76 -5.71 -4.78 17.98
CA PRO A 76 -7.15 -5.04 17.90
C PRO A 76 -7.69 -5.11 16.46
N ALA A 77 -7.23 -4.25 15.55
CA ALA A 77 -7.65 -4.25 14.15
C ALA A 77 -7.22 -5.54 13.42
N GLU A 78 -5.97 -5.97 13.59
CA GLU A 78 -5.46 -7.22 13.01
C GLU A 78 -6.29 -8.42 13.50
N ARG A 79 -6.56 -8.49 14.82
CA ARG A 79 -7.39 -9.53 15.44
C ARG A 79 -8.83 -9.50 14.94
N LEU A 80 -9.41 -8.31 14.80
CA LEU A 80 -10.77 -8.13 14.29
C LEU A 80 -10.91 -8.70 12.88
N VAL A 81 -10.04 -8.27 11.95
CA VAL A 81 -10.08 -8.76 10.56
C VAL A 81 -9.85 -10.26 10.51
N LEU A 82 -8.86 -10.78 11.26
CA LEU A 82 -8.59 -12.21 11.31
C LEU A 82 -9.77 -13.02 11.84
N HIS A 83 -10.38 -12.57 12.95
CA HIS A 83 -11.53 -13.23 13.56
C HIS A 83 -12.69 -13.34 12.56
N HIS A 84 -13.08 -12.22 11.96
CA HIS A 84 -14.20 -12.22 11.01
C HIS A 84 -13.89 -12.98 9.72
N MET A 85 -12.62 -13.07 9.30
CA MET A 85 -12.23 -13.97 8.20
C MET A 85 -12.39 -15.45 8.59
N TYR A 86 -12.04 -15.85 9.80
CA TYR A 86 -12.17 -17.24 10.24
C TYR A 86 -13.59 -17.67 10.59
N THR A 87 -14.43 -16.76 11.09
CA THR A 87 -15.76 -17.12 11.59
C THR A 87 -16.88 -16.87 10.57
N ASN A 88 -16.65 -16.05 9.55
CA ASN A 88 -17.71 -15.71 8.61
C ASN A 88 -18.00 -16.87 7.63
N PRO A 89 -19.27 -17.32 7.52
CA PRO A 89 -19.67 -18.45 6.68
C PRO A 89 -19.43 -18.24 5.17
N LEU A 90 -19.22 -16.99 4.72
CA LEU A 90 -18.90 -16.69 3.33
C LEU A 90 -17.51 -17.22 2.91
N ILE A 91 -16.60 -17.42 3.86
CA ILE A 91 -15.21 -17.77 3.56
C ILE A 91 -14.62 -18.87 4.44
N ASN A 92 -15.13 -19.08 5.67
CA ASN A 92 -14.54 -20.02 6.63
C ASN A 92 -14.39 -21.45 6.07
N ASN A 93 -15.40 -21.95 5.36
CA ASN A 93 -15.44 -23.28 4.76
C ASN A 93 -14.50 -23.40 3.54
N LYS A 94 -13.91 -22.30 3.07
CA LYS A 94 -12.93 -22.27 1.99
C LYS A 94 -11.49 -22.24 2.51
N ILE A 95 -11.28 -21.94 3.79
CA ILE A 95 -9.94 -21.83 4.39
C ILE A 95 -9.42 -23.24 4.67
N THR A 96 -8.31 -23.60 4.03
CA THR A 96 -7.67 -24.91 4.13
C THR A 96 -6.46 -24.90 5.06
N GLY A 97 -5.92 -23.72 5.38
CA GLY A 97 -4.77 -23.60 6.28
C GLY A 97 -4.20 -22.19 6.38
N LEU A 98 -3.02 -22.10 6.99
CA LEU A 98 -2.23 -20.88 7.08
C LEU A 98 -1.26 -20.79 5.90
N TYR A 99 -1.03 -19.57 5.41
CA TYR A 99 0.10 -19.32 4.53
C TYR A 99 1.37 -19.10 5.36
N THR A 100 2.28 -20.06 5.32
CA THR A 100 3.42 -20.14 6.24
C THR A 100 4.64 -19.31 5.83
N SER A 101 4.57 -18.57 4.72
CA SER A 101 5.67 -17.70 4.30
C SER A 101 5.90 -16.57 5.30
N ALA A 102 7.15 -16.34 5.70
CA ALA A 102 7.54 -15.18 6.51
C ALA A 102 7.46 -13.86 5.72
N VAL A 103 7.42 -13.92 4.39
CA VAL A 103 7.13 -12.78 3.52
C VAL A 103 5.65 -12.83 3.16
N SER A 104 4.84 -12.09 3.91
CA SER A 104 3.40 -11.95 3.73
C SER A 104 2.89 -10.64 4.35
N SER A 105 1.60 -10.36 4.14
CA SER A 105 0.84 -9.40 4.94
C SER A 105 0.60 -9.89 6.37
N ASP A 106 -0.04 -9.06 7.21
CA ASP A 106 -0.39 -9.41 8.60
C ASP A 106 -1.21 -10.70 8.72
N ILE A 107 -2.07 -10.97 7.74
CA ILE A 107 -2.89 -12.18 7.66
C ILE A 107 -2.52 -12.94 6.39
N GLY A 108 -2.19 -14.23 6.53
CA GLY A 108 -1.90 -15.14 5.42
C GLY A 108 -2.71 -16.43 5.55
N LEU A 109 -3.69 -16.65 4.66
CA LEU A 109 -4.59 -17.80 4.68
C LEU A 109 -4.52 -18.56 3.37
N GLN A 110 -4.52 -19.89 3.43
CA GLN A 110 -4.70 -20.73 2.25
C GLN A 110 -6.18 -21.04 2.08
N THR A 111 -6.64 -20.97 0.84
CA THR A 111 -7.93 -21.53 0.43
C THR A 111 -7.71 -22.64 -0.60
N GLU A 112 -8.81 -23.24 -1.06
CA GLU A 112 -8.77 -24.26 -2.12
C GLU A 112 -8.10 -23.77 -3.41
N ASP A 113 -8.28 -22.50 -3.78
CA ASP A 113 -7.86 -21.95 -5.08
C ASP A 113 -6.95 -20.72 -5.01
N VAL A 114 -6.72 -20.11 -3.83
CA VAL A 114 -5.81 -18.98 -3.67
C VAL A 114 -5.02 -19.04 -2.36
N VAL A 115 -4.01 -18.18 -2.28
CA VAL A 115 -3.49 -17.69 -0.99
C VAL A 115 -4.00 -16.27 -0.79
N LEU A 116 -4.67 -16.01 0.33
CA LEU A 116 -5.13 -14.69 0.73
C LEU A 116 -4.11 -14.04 1.65
N CYS A 117 -3.55 -12.91 1.21
CA CYS A 117 -2.77 -12.01 2.03
C CYS A 117 -3.60 -10.76 2.33
N VAL A 118 -3.95 -10.52 3.59
CA VAL A 118 -4.67 -9.31 4.00
C VAL A 118 -3.77 -8.49 4.90
N ASP A 119 -3.49 -7.26 4.47
CA ASP A 119 -2.71 -6.30 5.22
C ASP A 119 -3.63 -5.33 5.96
N VAL A 120 -3.51 -5.28 7.29
CA VAL A 120 -4.37 -4.48 8.13
C VAL A 120 -3.61 -3.22 8.54
N LYS A 121 -4.03 -2.10 7.98
CA LYS A 121 -3.43 -0.80 8.29
C LYS A 121 -4.35 -0.01 9.21
N THR A 122 -3.77 0.77 10.09
CA THR A 122 -4.52 1.80 10.81
C THR A 122 -3.93 3.17 10.50
N ASN A 123 -4.76 4.20 10.51
CA ASN A 123 -4.32 5.56 10.20
C ASN A 123 -4.93 6.59 11.15
N ASP A 124 -4.05 7.32 11.81
CA ASP A 124 -4.38 8.42 12.70
C ASP A 124 -4.58 9.73 11.93
N LEU A 125 -5.78 10.29 11.93
CA LEU A 125 -6.11 11.57 11.32
C LEU A 125 -5.64 12.79 12.11
N ILE A 126 -5.01 12.62 13.28
CA ILE A 126 -4.38 13.73 14.00
C ILE A 126 -2.90 13.76 13.62
N GLY A 127 -2.18 12.66 13.83
CA GLY A 127 -0.75 12.56 13.50
C GLY A 127 -0.43 12.45 12.01
N ASN A 128 -1.33 11.93 11.17
CA ASN A 128 -1.04 11.55 9.77
C ASN A 128 -2.13 11.96 8.75
N ARG A 129 -2.68 13.18 8.86
CA ARG A 129 -3.71 13.70 7.93
C ARG A 129 -3.38 13.53 6.44
N GLY A 130 -2.13 13.71 6.03
CA GLY A 130 -1.73 13.71 4.62
C GLY A 130 -1.87 12.36 3.90
N ASP A 131 -1.97 11.24 4.62
CA ASP A 131 -1.97 9.89 4.04
C ASP A 131 -3.34 9.18 4.15
N HIS A 132 -4.41 9.86 4.61
CA HIS A 132 -5.73 9.25 4.79
C HIS A 132 -6.33 8.68 3.51
N ASN A 133 -6.26 9.37 2.38
CA ASN A 133 -6.84 8.89 1.13
C ASN A 133 -5.91 7.99 0.30
N ARG A 134 -4.75 7.62 0.84
CA ARG A 134 -3.75 6.81 0.12
C ARG A 134 -3.77 5.37 0.61
N ILE A 135 -3.79 4.44 -0.36
CA ILE A 135 -3.44 3.04 -0.12
C ILE A 135 -1.95 2.88 -0.35
N THR A 136 -1.28 2.28 0.61
CA THR A 136 0.15 1.99 0.54
C THR A 136 0.38 0.51 0.70
N ALA A 137 1.46 0.01 0.11
CA ALA A 137 1.90 -1.36 0.27
C ALA A 137 3.43 -1.41 0.30
N GLU A 138 3.99 -2.17 1.23
CA GLU A 138 5.43 -2.39 1.31
C GLU A 138 5.87 -3.48 0.34
N LYS A 139 7.19 -3.59 0.10
CA LYS A 139 7.78 -4.63 -0.77
C LYS A 139 7.35 -6.07 -0.43
N ASN A 140 7.07 -6.37 0.84
CA ASN A 140 6.60 -7.69 1.28
C ASN A 140 5.09 -7.92 1.08
N GLN A 141 4.37 -6.89 0.62
CA GLN A 141 2.91 -6.85 0.43
C GLN A 141 2.54 -6.69 -1.05
N ILE A 142 3.52 -6.72 -1.96
CA ILE A 142 3.32 -6.60 -3.41
C ILE A 142 4.11 -7.66 -4.14
N SER A 143 3.51 -8.21 -5.20
CA SER A 143 4.15 -9.21 -6.07
C SER A 143 4.40 -8.70 -7.49
N PHE A 144 3.90 -7.51 -7.84
CA PHE A 144 4.14 -6.86 -9.13
C PHE A 144 5.40 -5.99 -9.11
N ALA A 145 6.06 -5.88 -10.26
CA ALA A 145 7.16 -4.96 -10.48
C ALA A 145 6.68 -3.75 -11.29
N ASN A 146 6.89 -2.54 -10.77
CA ASN A 146 6.55 -1.30 -11.49
C ASN A 146 7.73 -0.84 -12.35
N THR A 147 8.04 -1.58 -13.42
CA THR A 147 9.23 -1.33 -14.26
C THR A 147 9.15 -0.05 -15.09
N ASN A 148 7.94 0.50 -15.28
CA ASN A 148 7.73 1.71 -16.06
C ASN A 148 7.59 2.96 -15.18
N TYR A 149 7.94 2.88 -13.89
CA TYR A 149 7.99 4.07 -13.03
C TYR A 149 9.23 4.94 -13.35
N PRO A 150 9.10 6.25 -13.60
CA PRO A 150 10.20 7.08 -14.11
C PRO A 150 11.40 7.26 -13.17
N LEU A 151 11.19 7.05 -11.86
CA LEU A 151 12.23 7.29 -10.84
C LEU A 151 13.13 6.07 -10.66
N VAL A 152 12.57 5.00 -10.08
CA VAL A 152 13.24 3.76 -9.71
C VAL A 152 12.27 2.60 -9.79
N ASN A 153 12.81 1.41 -10.04
CA ASN A 153 12.03 0.18 -9.99
C ASN A 153 11.53 -0.10 -8.58
N THR A 154 10.37 -0.74 -8.50
CA THR A 154 9.87 -1.34 -7.25
C THR A 154 10.62 -2.63 -6.97
N THR A 155 10.93 -2.88 -5.70
CA THR A 155 11.28 -4.22 -5.24
C THR A 155 10.00 -4.89 -4.75
N ALA A 156 9.65 -6.02 -5.35
CA ALA A 156 8.58 -6.89 -4.87
C ALA A 156 9.20 -8.14 -4.28
N ASN A 157 8.89 -8.42 -3.01
CA ASN A 157 9.39 -9.59 -2.29
C ASN A 157 8.33 -10.68 -2.17
N LEU A 158 7.05 -10.33 -2.28
CA LEU A 158 5.97 -11.32 -2.25
C LEU A 158 5.96 -12.09 -3.57
N ASP A 159 5.91 -13.41 -3.49
CA ASP A 159 5.77 -14.23 -4.70
C ASP A 159 4.40 -14.01 -5.35
N LYS A 160 4.31 -14.26 -6.65
CA LYS A 160 3.05 -14.17 -7.41
C LYS A 160 2.15 -15.39 -7.16
N ASN A 161 2.76 -16.53 -6.83
CA ASN A 161 2.14 -17.81 -6.58
C ASN A 161 2.79 -18.46 -5.36
N SER A 162 2.02 -19.27 -4.63
CA SER A 162 2.53 -20.05 -3.51
C SER A 162 3.67 -20.97 -3.95
N ARG A 163 4.74 -21.00 -3.16
CA ARG A 163 5.82 -21.99 -3.33
C ARG A 163 5.41 -23.39 -2.86
N TYR A 164 4.35 -23.48 -2.07
CA TYR A 164 3.81 -24.73 -1.54
C TYR A 164 2.68 -25.22 -2.43
N LYS A 165 2.53 -26.54 -2.57
CA LYS A 165 1.42 -27.14 -3.33
C LYS A 165 0.09 -26.99 -2.56
N PRO A 166 -1.03 -26.70 -3.26
CA PRO A 166 -1.08 -26.29 -4.67
C PRO A 166 -0.50 -24.87 -4.87
N HIS A 167 0.18 -24.63 -5.99
CA HIS A 167 0.90 -23.37 -6.32
C HIS A 167 -0.07 -22.22 -6.67
N ASN A 168 -1.09 -22.06 -5.85
CA ASN A 168 -2.19 -21.14 -6.03
C ASN A 168 -1.69 -19.69 -6.10
N PRO A 169 -2.36 -18.81 -6.87
CA PRO A 169 -2.01 -17.40 -6.92
C PRO A 169 -2.14 -16.74 -5.54
N ILE A 170 -1.21 -15.84 -5.23
CA ILE A 170 -1.24 -15.04 -4.00
C ILE A 170 -1.99 -13.73 -4.27
N LEU A 171 -3.15 -13.56 -3.66
CA LEU A 171 -3.98 -12.37 -3.78
C LEU A 171 -3.76 -11.48 -2.58
N THR A 172 -3.51 -10.20 -2.81
CA THR A 172 -3.24 -9.25 -1.71
C THR A 172 -4.34 -8.20 -1.60
N TYR A 173 -4.80 -7.99 -0.37
CA TYR A 173 -5.79 -7.00 -0.02
C TYR A 173 -5.29 -6.11 1.10
N VAL A 174 -5.74 -4.86 1.12
CA VAL A 174 -5.49 -3.93 2.22
C VAL A 174 -6.83 -3.60 2.88
N VAL A 175 -6.90 -3.74 4.20
CA VAL A 175 -7.99 -3.21 5.04
C VAL A 175 -7.40 -2.12 5.91
N LYS A 176 -7.76 -0.87 5.64
CA LYS A 176 -7.23 0.29 6.35
C LYS A 176 -8.31 0.93 7.20
N ILE A 177 -8.09 1.04 8.51
CA ILE A 177 -9.04 1.63 9.46
C ILE A 177 -8.55 3.01 9.92
N GLY A 178 -9.38 4.03 9.71
CA GLY A 178 -9.16 5.40 10.15
C GLY A 178 -9.58 5.60 11.60
N TYR A 179 -8.72 6.25 12.39
CA TYR A 179 -9.02 6.71 13.74
C TYR A 179 -8.42 8.11 13.99
N ALA A 180 -8.79 8.73 15.10
CA ALA A 180 -8.21 9.96 15.60
C ALA A 180 -7.79 9.73 17.06
N ASP A 181 -6.53 10.04 17.38
CA ASP A 181 -6.00 9.93 18.74
C ASP A 181 -5.22 11.20 19.10
N ASP A 182 -5.73 11.97 20.08
CA ASP A 182 -5.12 13.24 20.51
C ASP A 182 -4.18 13.08 21.71
N GLY A 183 -3.91 11.85 22.16
CA GLY A 183 -3.14 11.55 23.36
C GLY A 183 -3.99 11.50 24.64
N THR A 184 -5.28 11.83 24.55
CA THR A 184 -6.24 11.73 25.67
C THR A 184 -7.56 11.09 25.29
N ARG A 185 -7.96 11.21 24.02
CA ARG A 185 -9.19 10.70 23.45
C ARG A 185 -8.88 9.91 22.20
N PHE A 186 -9.56 8.78 22.07
CA PHE A 186 -9.52 7.92 20.90
C PHE A 186 -10.91 7.84 20.29
N ASN A 187 -11.02 7.99 18.97
CA ASN A 187 -12.27 7.71 18.25
C ASN A 187 -11.97 7.15 16.87
N LEU A 188 -12.83 6.29 16.36
CA LEU A 188 -12.88 5.95 14.95
C LEU A 188 -13.26 7.19 14.15
N VAL A 189 -12.78 7.26 12.92
CA VAL A 189 -13.21 8.30 11.99
C VAL A 189 -14.67 8.06 11.66
N LYS A 190 -15.52 8.99 12.07
CA LYS A 190 -16.94 9.05 11.72
C LYS A 190 -17.06 10.11 10.63
N SER A 191 -17.80 9.83 9.57
CA SER A 191 -17.70 10.56 8.31
C SER A 191 -17.96 12.05 8.42
N ASP A 192 -16.88 12.85 8.36
CA ASP A 192 -16.94 14.27 8.05
C ASP A 192 -15.92 14.59 6.94
N LEU A 193 -16.36 15.37 5.94
CA LEU A 193 -15.50 16.02 4.95
C LEU A 193 -14.56 15.08 4.13
N GLY A 194 -15.08 13.93 3.67
CA GLY A 194 -14.35 13.04 2.75
C GLY A 194 -13.37 12.08 3.43
N THR A 195 -13.55 11.86 4.73
CA THR A 195 -12.82 10.85 5.51
C THR A 195 -13.67 9.59 5.69
N PHE A 196 -13.00 8.42 5.75
CA PHE A 196 -13.66 7.12 5.81
C PHE A 196 -13.17 6.34 7.00
N THR A 197 -14.06 5.55 7.61
CA THR A 197 -13.68 4.67 8.72
C THR A 197 -12.89 3.49 8.23
N ILE A 198 -13.29 2.89 7.10
CA ILE A 198 -12.58 1.75 6.49
C ILE A 198 -12.35 2.01 5.01
N GLN A 199 -11.16 1.65 4.54
CA GLN A 199 -10.83 1.55 3.12
C GLN A 199 -10.40 0.11 2.82
N VAL A 200 -10.94 -0.48 1.76
CA VAL A 200 -10.61 -1.83 1.31
C VAL A 200 -10.07 -1.74 -0.10
N ALA A 201 -8.91 -2.35 -0.37
CA ALA A 201 -8.27 -2.28 -1.67
C ALA A 201 -7.75 -3.65 -2.11
N CYS A 202 -7.91 -3.99 -3.39
CA CYS A 202 -7.27 -5.13 -4.04
C CYS A 202 -5.96 -4.66 -4.67
N VAL A 203 -4.85 -5.25 -4.25
CA VAL A 203 -3.53 -5.02 -4.84
C VAL A 203 -3.35 -6.01 -6.00
N PRO A 204 -3.09 -5.56 -7.25
CA PRO A 204 -2.94 -6.48 -8.37
C PRO A 204 -1.82 -7.49 -8.15
N ASN A 205 -2.10 -8.75 -8.44
CA ASN A 205 -1.11 -9.82 -8.44
C ASN A 205 -0.05 -9.55 -9.52
N GLY A 206 1.20 -9.95 -9.26
CA GLY A 206 2.32 -9.71 -10.15
C GLY A 206 2.25 -10.39 -11.53
N ASN A 207 1.36 -11.35 -11.74
CA ASN A 207 1.09 -11.93 -13.05
C ASN A 207 0.22 -11.01 -13.92
N LEU A 208 -0.44 -10.02 -13.31
CA LEU A 208 -1.27 -9.04 -14.00
C LEU A 208 -0.53 -7.75 -14.35
N GLY A 209 0.73 -7.58 -13.93
CA GLY A 209 1.47 -6.30 -14.07
C GLY A 209 1.45 -5.72 -15.48
N SER A 210 1.59 -6.56 -16.51
CA SER A 210 1.55 -6.14 -17.91
C SER A 210 0.21 -5.53 -18.34
N LEU A 211 -0.89 -5.91 -17.70
CA LEU A 211 -2.23 -5.37 -18.00
C LEU A 211 -2.35 -3.90 -17.59
N PHE A 212 -1.46 -3.44 -16.71
CA PHE A 212 -1.37 -2.06 -16.24
C PHE A 212 -0.11 -1.37 -16.78
N ASN A 213 0.43 -1.84 -17.91
CA ASN A 213 1.70 -1.37 -18.47
C ASN A 213 2.84 -1.34 -17.44
N ASN A 214 2.84 -2.26 -16.47
CA ASN A 214 3.76 -2.28 -15.34
C ASN A 214 3.89 -0.91 -14.63
N ASN A 215 2.77 -0.19 -14.52
CA ASN A 215 2.66 1.14 -13.90
C ASN A 215 1.40 1.30 -13.03
N ILE A 216 1.36 0.60 -11.89
CA ILE A 216 0.28 0.56 -10.90
C ILE A 216 0.45 1.65 -9.81
N LEU A 217 1.63 2.26 -9.70
CA LEU A 217 1.98 3.18 -8.61
C LEU A 217 1.82 4.66 -9.01
N THR A 218 1.50 5.50 -8.02
CA THR A 218 1.63 6.98 -8.14
C THR A 218 2.97 7.48 -7.60
N GLY A 219 3.65 6.67 -6.79
CA GLY A 219 4.97 6.96 -6.25
C GLY A 219 5.26 6.19 -4.99
N PHE A 220 6.11 6.73 -4.11
CA PHE A 220 6.54 6.06 -2.89
C PHE A 220 6.51 6.99 -1.68
N LYS A 221 6.07 6.45 -0.54
CA LYS A 221 6.14 7.12 0.76
C LYS A 221 7.57 7.17 1.29
N THR A 222 8.35 6.11 1.05
CA THR A 222 9.72 5.95 1.53
C THR A 222 10.61 5.39 0.43
N TYR A 223 11.88 5.74 0.49
CA TYR A 223 12.91 5.38 -0.48
C TYR A 223 14.12 4.81 0.27
N SER A 224 14.78 3.84 -0.33
CA SER A 224 16.12 3.42 0.07
C SER A 224 17.16 4.20 -0.73
N TYR A 225 18.29 4.44 -0.09
CA TYR A 225 19.36 5.24 -0.65
C TYR A 225 20.68 4.48 -0.61
N LYS A 226 21.57 4.84 -1.53
CA LYS A 226 22.97 4.40 -1.46
C LYS A 226 23.58 4.88 -0.12
N ASP A 227 24.41 4.05 0.50
CA ASP A 227 25.13 4.30 1.76
C ASP A 227 24.32 4.12 3.06
N GLU A 228 23.31 3.24 3.05
CA GLU A 228 22.79 2.68 4.32
C GLU A 228 23.65 1.53 4.87
N VAL A 229 24.64 1.03 4.11
CA VAL A 229 25.49 -0.12 4.52
C VAL A 229 27.00 0.15 4.34
N ASP A 230 27.41 1.22 3.66
CA ASP A 230 28.82 1.53 3.36
C ASP A 230 29.37 2.63 4.30
N PRO A 231 30.51 2.42 4.99
CA PRO A 231 31.14 3.43 5.84
C PRO A 231 31.78 4.61 5.09
N ASN A 232 31.82 4.61 3.74
CA ASN A 232 32.47 5.65 2.96
C ASN A 232 31.49 6.69 2.34
N PRO A 233 31.48 7.97 2.79
CA PRO A 233 30.40 8.95 2.56
C PRO A 233 30.33 9.59 1.16
N SER A 234 31.04 9.06 0.17
CA SER A 234 31.17 9.69 -1.16
C SER A 234 29.85 9.87 -1.93
N PHE A 235 28.77 9.19 -1.52
CA PHE A 235 27.43 9.32 -2.14
C PHE A 235 26.43 10.11 -1.29
N ILE A 236 26.89 10.78 -0.22
CA ILE A 236 26.11 11.74 0.55
C ILE A 236 26.83 13.09 0.53
N LYS A 237 26.19 14.09 -0.08
CA LYS A 237 26.69 15.47 -0.07
C LYS A 237 25.87 16.29 0.90
N TYR A 238 26.49 16.88 1.92
CA TYR A 238 25.79 17.72 2.90
C TYR A 238 25.77 19.17 2.44
N TYR A 239 24.67 19.86 2.72
CA TYR A 239 24.45 21.27 2.36
C TYR A 239 23.96 22.05 3.58
N PRO A 240 24.17 23.37 3.63
CA PRO A 240 23.68 24.22 4.72
C PRO A 240 22.15 24.20 4.82
N ASP A 241 21.48 24.19 3.68
CA ASP A 241 20.02 24.21 3.56
C ASP A 241 19.53 23.38 2.35
N LYS A 242 18.21 23.23 2.24
CA LYS A 242 17.56 22.46 1.19
C LYS A 242 17.67 23.13 -0.19
N ASP A 243 17.62 24.45 -0.25
CA ASP A 243 17.57 25.19 -1.52
C ASP A 243 18.94 25.17 -2.21
N THR A 244 20.01 25.36 -1.44
CA THR A 244 21.39 25.20 -1.89
C THR A 244 21.63 23.77 -2.42
N CYS A 245 21.08 22.75 -1.75
CA CYS A 245 21.13 21.37 -2.23
C CYS A 245 20.43 21.20 -3.58
N ILE A 246 19.21 21.74 -3.73
CA ILE A 246 18.44 21.67 -4.97
C ILE A 246 19.15 22.41 -6.11
N GLN A 247 19.67 23.60 -5.87
CA GLN A 247 20.41 24.38 -6.87
C GLN A 247 21.65 23.63 -7.40
N ASP A 248 22.42 22.99 -6.50
CA ASP A 248 23.56 22.17 -6.93
C ASP A 248 23.11 20.98 -7.79
N LEU A 249 22.01 20.31 -7.42
CA LEU A 249 21.44 19.22 -8.24
C LEU A 249 20.96 19.72 -9.61
N GLN A 250 20.25 20.84 -9.66
CA GLN A 250 19.78 21.46 -10.91
C GLN A 250 20.92 21.86 -11.85
N SER A 251 22.04 22.33 -11.29
CA SER A 251 23.20 22.74 -12.09
C SER A 251 23.96 21.57 -12.73
N ARG A 252 23.80 20.35 -12.20
CA ARG A 252 24.59 19.17 -12.60
C ARG A 252 23.78 18.12 -13.35
N TYR A 253 22.49 18.04 -13.09
CA TYR A 253 21.68 16.87 -13.45
C TYR A 253 20.31 17.30 -14.00
N SER A 254 19.69 16.41 -14.78
CA SER A 254 18.41 16.70 -15.43
C SER A 254 17.24 16.35 -14.51
N LEU A 255 16.28 17.28 -14.36
CA LEU A 255 15.04 17.02 -13.63
C LEU A 255 14.27 15.84 -14.27
N ILE A 256 13.80 14.92 -13.45
CA ILE A 256 12.88 13.86 -13.86
C ILE A 256 11.45 14.42 -13.74
N PRO A 257 10.71 14.58 -14.85
CA PRO A 257 9.34 15.08 -14.80
C PRO A 257 8.37 14.01 -14.29
N ASN A 258 7.16 14.43 -13.87
CA ASN A 258 6.02 13.56 -13.59
C ASN A 258 6.25 12.48 -12.52
N VAL A 259 7.02 12.80 -11.48
CA VAL A 259 7.25 11.95 -10.30
C VAL A 259 6.80 12.65 -9.02
N ASP A 260 6.48 11.87 -7.98
CA ASP A 260 5.98 12.41 -6.70
C ASP A 260 7.06 13.06 -5.82
N LYS A 261 8.32 12.96 -6.25
CA LYS A 261 9.48 13.50 -5.57
C LYS A 261 10.40 14.17 -6.58
N GLU A 262 10.69 15.44 -6.34
CA GLU A 262 11.66 16.19 -7.12
C GLU A 262 13.01 15.48 -7.11
N ALA A 263 13.43 15.04 -8.30
CA ALA A 263 14.55 14.15 -8.46
C ALA A 263 15.30 14.42 -9.76
N TYR A 264 16.58 14.14 -9.72
CA TYR A 264 17.54 14.59 -10.71
C TYR A 264 18.36 13.43 -11.23
N ARG A 265 18.35 13.20 -12.55
CA ARG A 265 19.09 12.11 -13.20
C ARG A 265 20.44 12.63 -13.71
N ASP A 266 21.49 11.95 -13.27
CA ASP A 266 22.80 12.05 -13.90
C ASP A 266 22.77 11.24 -15.20
N ILE A 267 22.81 11.92 -16.36
CA ILE A 267 22.75 11.27 -17.68
C ILE A 267 23.94 10.33 -17.90
N SER A 268 25.12 10.66 -17.35
CA SER A 268 26.34 9.90 -17.57
C SER A 268 26.35 8.55 -16.84
N THR A 269 25.76 8.51 -15.63
CA THR A 269 25.77 7.31 -14.78
C THR A 269 24.41 6.65 -14.61
N GLY A 270 23.33 7.30 -15.06
CA GLY A 270 21.95 6.88 -14.83
C GLY A 270 21.46 7.04 -13.39
N LYS A 271 22.30 7.51 -12.45
CA LYS A 271 21.96 7.64 -11.02
C LYS A 271 20.90 8.71 -10.80
N VAL A 272 19.99 8.44 -9.86
CA VAL A 272 18.92 9.37 -9.47
C VAL A 272 19.23 9.99 -8.12
N TRP A 273 19.43 11.30 -8.10
CA TRP A 273 19.73 12.11 -6.93
C TRP A 273 18.51 12.85 -6.43
N VAL A 274 18.40 12.99 -5.11
CA VAL A 274 17.36 13.79 -4.47
C VAL A 274 17.90 14.57 -3.29
N ALA A 275 17.31 15.75 -3.06
CA ALA A 275 17.47 16.48 -1.82
C ALA A 275 16.67 15.81 -0.68
N THR A 276 17.31 15.56 0.45
CA THR A 276 16.72 14.90 1.62
C THR A 276 17.44 15.29 2.91
N THR A 277 17.16 14.60 4.02
CA THR A 277 17.83 14.79 5.30
C THR A 277 18.40 13.47 5.82
N LYS A 278 19.58 13.54 6.43
CA LYS A 278 20.20 12.44 7.19
C LYS A 278 20.70 13.01 8.51
N ALA A 279 20.34 12.37 9.63
CA ALA A 279 20.67 12.86 10.97
C ALA A 279 20.36 14.36 11.17
N ARG A 280 19.17 14.79 10.69
CA ARG A 280 18.69 16.18 10.73
C ARG A 280 19.51 17.20 9.93
N ARG A 281 20.44 16.78 9.07
CA ARG A 281 21.21 17.65 8.18
C ARG A 281 20.73 17.50 6.74
N HIS A 282 20.64 18.61 6.01
CA HIS A 282 20.29 18.61 4.59
C HIS A 282 21.39 17.96 3.76
N CYS A 283 20.99 17.09 2.83
CA CYS A 283 21.94 16.38 1.98
C CYS A 283 21.32 15.99 0.62
N ALA A 284 22.17 15.73 -0.36
CA ALA A 284 21.84 15.00 -1.57
C ALA A 284 22.24 13.53 -1.42
N ARG A 285 21.33 12.63 -1.82
CA ARG A 285 21.55 11.17 -1.81
C ARG A 285 21.07 10.52 -3.10
N ILE A 286 21.67 9.39 -3.45
CA ILE A 286 21.24 8.56 -4.58
C ILE A 286 20.11 7.63 -4.12
N ILE A 287 18.98 7.61 -4.83
CA ILE A 287 17.91 6.62 -4.61
C ILE A 287 18.29 5.31 -5.31
N THR A 288 18.13 4.20 -4.60
CA THR A 288 18.37 2.84 -5.13
C THR A 288 17.08 2.07 -5.37
N SER A 289 16.05 2.28 -4.56
CA SER A 289 14.73 1.65 -4.70
C SER A 289 13.66 2.42 -3.94
N GLY A 290 12.40 2.24 -4.34
CA GLY A 290 11.26 2.64 -3.53
C GLY A 290 10.86 1.53 -2.55
N SER A 291 10.47 1.89 -1.32
CA SER A 291 10.26 0.92 -0.23
C SER A 291 8.77 0.72 0.09
N THR A 292 8.05 1.81 0.42
CA THR A 292 6.61 1.79 0.64
C THR A 292 5.92 2.44 -0.54
N ALA A 293 5.29 1.63 -1.40
CA ALA A 293 4.62 2.08 -2.61
C ALA A 293 3.27 2.75 -2.30
N ARG A 294 2.92 3.79 -3.06
CA ARG A 294 1.58 4.41 -3.08
C ARG A 294 0.85 3.88 -4.31
N LEU A 295 -0.21 3.11 -4.09
CA LEU A 295 -0.99 2.55 -5.18
C LEU A 295 -1.83 3.65 -5.85
N ASN A 296 -2.05 3.53 -7.16
CA ASN A 296 -2.95 4.42 -7.88
C ASN A 296 -4.40 4.01 -7.65
N THR A 297 -5.12 4.79 -6.84
CA THR A 297 -6.54 4.54 -6.54
C THR A 297 -7.42 4.49 -7.79
N ASP A 298 -7.11 5.26 -8.85
CA ASP A 298 -7.90 5.22 -10.09
C ASP A 298 -7.75 3.87 -10.79
N ILE A 299 -6.55 3.29 -10.79
CA ILE A 299 -6.30 1.93 -11.32
C ILE A 299 -7.05 0.89 -10.48
N LEU A 300 -7.03 1.03 -9.15
CA LEU A 300 -7.75 0.10 -8.26
C LEU A 300 -9.26 0.24 -8.37
N THR A 301 -9.77 1.42 -8.73
CA THR A 301 -11.21 1.69 -8.87
C THR A 301 -11.74 1.20 -10.22
N ASN A 302 -10.95 1.33 -11.29
CA ASN A 302 -11.34 0.99 -12.66
C ASN A 302 -10.74 -0.36 -13.09
N ARG A 303 -11.07 -1.44 -12.37
CA ARG A 303 -10.60 -2.79 -12.69
C ARG A 303 -11.53 -3.46 -13.69
N LEU A 304 -10.99 -4.42 -14.45
CA LEU A 304 -11.77 -5.30 -15.33
C LEU A 304 -11.62 -6.75 -14.86
N ASP A 305 -12.68 -7.54 -14.99
CA ASP A 305 -12.62 -8.99 -14.82
C ASP A 305 -12.19 -9.69 -16.12
N SER A 306 -12.15 -11.02 -16.16
CA SER A 306 -11.67 -11.76 -17.34
C SER A 306 -12.50 -11.53 -18.61
N THR A 307 -13.77 -11.11 -18.46
CA THR A 307 -14.68 -10.81 -19.58
C THR A 307 -14.54 -9.38 -20.09
N GLY A 308 -13.76 -8.55 -19.38
CA GLY A 308 -13.68 -7.11 -19.63
C GLY A 308 -14.81 -6.32 -18.94
N ALA A 309 -15.62 -6.97 -18.09
CA ALA A 309 -16.64 -6.25 -17.33
C ALA A 309 -15.99 -5.48 -16.18
N PRO A 310 -16.41 -4.21 -15.96
CA PRO A 310 -15.81 -3.38 -14.92
C PRO A 310 -16.19 -3.86 -13.52
N TRP A 311 -15.27 -3.70 -12.58
CA TRP A 311 -15.52 -3.86 -11.15
C TRP A 311 -14.63 -2.91 -10.34
N VAL A 312 -15.05 -2.65 -9.10
CA VAL A 312 -14.40 -1.67 -8.22
C VAL A 312 -13.55 -2.40 -7.19
N GLY A 313 -12.23 -2.36 -7.35
CA GLY A 313 -11.24 -2.95 -6.44
C GLY A 313 -10.75 -2.02 -5.33
N TYR A 314 -11.38 -0.88 -5.14
CA TYR A 314 -11.17 0.03 -4.02
C TYR A 314 -12.51 0.57 -3.53
N LYS A 315 -12.89 0.25 -2.29
CA LYS A 315 -14.16 0.68 -1.68
C LYS A 315 -13.90 1.27 -0.31
N THR A 316 -14.79 2.16 0.12
CA THR A 316 -14.75 2.80 1.42
C THR A 316 -16.03 2.52 2.20
N ILE A 317 -15.92 2.50 3.52
CA ILE A 317 -17.04 2.34 4.43
C ILE A 317 -17.00 3.48 5.44
N THR A 318 -18.17 4.02 5.68
CA THR A 318 -18.44 5.10 6.61
C THR A 318 -19.34 4.58 7.72
N TYR A 319 -19.02 4.95 8.96
CA TYR A 319 -19.90 4.82 10.12
C TYR A 319 -20.45 6.18 10.52
#